data_AF-G2LIN8-F1
#
_entry.id   AF-G2LIN8-F1
#
_cell.length_a   1.000
_cell.length_b   1.000
_cell.length_c   1.000
_cell.angle_alpha   90.00
_cell.angle_beta   90.00
_cell.angle_gamma   90.00
#
_symmetry.space_group_name_H-M   'P 1'
#
loop_
_entity.id
_entity.type
_entity.pdbx_description
1 polymer ?
#
loop_
_entity_poly.entity_id
_entity_poly.type
_entity_poly.pdbx_seq_one_letter_code
_entity_poly.pdbx_strand_id
1 'polypeptide(L)'
;MPSLAWANLCHRPARSLATAFGVAVGAVLVLLTTGLAHGVIAERAEREARVGAHIMLRPSGSFGGGVVSNQPAYPLERLPRIAAIPGVRAAVPVIQYALPSDSGIGFRLLEGVPWADYAAMSGIQIVAGRAPQGPDELVIDREQARSRDFQLGAQVTLSRHVFTVVGIYDPPSGARLKAPLETLQTMLAAPGRCSMVFVQCAEASQQEAVAKRLREAFPTDQLVFVRDLPGLYARGLPALDTFLRVVIGLALMISLLIVSLTMYTSVVERTREIGILKSLGATDAFILLAIEQEALLLSSAGVLLGIGLAYLGRWWIVSFTAFRTIEFEPVWFVIVAAVAVLSGAAGALYPAWRAMRLDPVEALRYE
;
A
#
# COMPACT_ATOMS: atom_id res chain seq x y z
N MET A 1 -29.40 29.76 6.14
CA MET A 1 -30.48 29.36 5.19
C MET A 1 -29.97 28.15 4.44
N PRO A 2 -30.69 27.01 4.37
CA PRO A 2 -30.26 25.94 3.49
C PRO A 2 -30.18 26.53 2.08
N SER A 3 -28.99 26.47 1.46
CA SER A 3 -28.81 26.97 0.11
C SER A 3 -29.76 26.21 -0.81
N LEU A 4 -30.26 26.86 -1.88
CA LEU A 4 -31.14 26.24 -2.88
C LEU A 4 -30.60 24.88 -3.38
N ALA A 5 -29.28 24.72 -3.39
CA ALA A 5 -28.59 23.48 -3.71
C ALA A 5 -28.94 22.31 -2.77
N TRP A 6 -29.08 22.54 -1.45
CA TRP A 6 -29.47 21.50 -0.49
C TRP A 6 -30.92 21.04 -0.70
N ALA A 7 -31.83 21.96 -0.97
CA ALA A 7 -33.23 21.64 -1.27
C ALA A 7 -33.35 20.82 -2.57
N ASN A 8 -32.58 21.17 -3.60
CA ASN A 8 -32.54 20.46 -4.88
C ASN A 8 -31.97 19.04 -4.80
N LEU A 9 -30.97 18.83 -3.93
CA LEU A 9 -30.38 17.52 -3.64
C LEU A 9 -31.41 16.53 -3.06
N CYS A 10 -32.21 16.98 -2.09
CA CYS A 10 -33.21 16.14 -1.43
C CYS A 10 -34.40 15.76 -2.35
N HIS A 11 -34.66 16.56 -3.39
CA HIS A 11 -35.83 16.36 -4.24
C HIS A 11 -35.64 15.25 -5.31
N ARG A 12 -34.39 14.86 -5.61
CA ARG A 12 -34.06 13.76 -6.56
C ARG A 12 -32.90 12.88 -6.06
N PRO A 13 -33.12 12.09 -5.01
CA PRO A 13 -32.05 11.41 -4.27
C PRO A 13 -31.27 10.39 -5.11
N ALA A 14 -31.91 9.68 -6.04
CA ALA A 14 -31.25 8.65 -6.84
C ALA A 14 -30.10 9.21 -7.70
N ARG A 15 -30.26 10.42 -8.25
CA ARG A 15 -29.22 11.06 -9.08
C ARG A 15 -28.09 11.61 -8.23
N SER A 16 -28.43 12.33 -7.17
CA SER A 16 -27.44 12.87 -6.26
C SER A 16 -26.58 11.77 -5.64
N LEU A 17 -27.20 10.62 -5.35
CA LEU A 17 -26.49 9.41 -4.94
C LEU A 17 -25.59 8.85 -6.05
N ALA A 18 -26.05 8.79 -7.30
CA ALA A 18 -25.23 8.30 -8.41
C ALA A 18 -23.97 9.16 -8.64
N THR A 19 -24.07 10.49 -8.59
CA THR A 19 -22.90 11.39 -8.72
C THR A 19 -21.98 11.28 -7.52
N ALA A 20 -22.54 11.30 -6.30
CA ALA A 20 -21.76 11.16 -5.09
C ALA A 20 -21.04 9.80 -5.06
N PHE A 21 -21.68 8.73 -5.54
CA PHE A 21 -21.08 7.42 -5.70
C PHE A 21 -19.95 7.42 -6.74
N GLY A 22 -20.12 8.10 -7.87
CA GLY A 22 -19.05 8.23 -8.87
C GLY A 22 -17.78 8.89 -8.32
N VAL A 23 -17.93 9.99 -7.58
CA VAL A 23 -16.82 10.65 -6.87
C VAL A 23 -16.26 9.76 -5.76
N ALA A 24 -17.14 9.06 -5.03
CA ALA A 24 -16.74 8.12 -3.99
C ALA A 24 -15.86 6.99 -4.53
N VAL A 25 -16.16 6.45 -5.72
CA VAL A 25 -15.34 5.41 -6.37
C VAL A 25 -13.92 5.92 -6.64
N GLY A 26 -13.77 7.16 -7.13
CA GLY A 26 -12.46 7.78 -7.33
C GLY A 26 -11.69 7.93 -6.01
N ALA A 27 -12.36 8.40 -4.95
CA ALA A 27 -11.79 8.51 -3.61
C ALA A 27 -11.35 7.14 -3.03
N VAL A 28 -12.20 6.12 -3.14
CA VAL A 28 -11.91 4.75 -2.69
C VAL A 28 -10.70 4.19 -3.43
N LEU A 29 -10.67 4.35 -4.76
CA LEU A 29 -9.58 3.88 -5.59
C LEU A 29 -8.25 4.49 -5.15
N VAL A 30 -8.19 5.80 -4.93
CA VAL A 30 -6.98 6.49 -4.46
C VAL A 30 -6.60 6.01 -3.07
N LEU A 31 -7.50 6.09 -2.08
CA LEU A 31 -7.20 5.76 -0.68
C LEU A 31 -6.76 4.31 -0.49
N LEU A 32 -7.48 3.34 -1.08
CA LEU A 32 -7.13 1.94 -0.93
C LEU A 32 -5.80 1.62 -1.62
N THR A 33 -5.55 2.17 -2.81
CA THR A 33 -4.32 1.91 -3.54
C THR A 33 -3.12 2.53 -2.83
N THR A 34 -3.20 3.79 -2.41
CA THR A 34 -2.10 4.48 -1.73
C THR A 34 -1.89 3.93 -0.32
N GLY A 35 -2.96 3.60 0.40
CA GLY A 35 -2.88 3.04 1.74
C GLY A 35 -2.32 1.63 1.78
N LEU A 36 -2.64 0.80 0.77
CA LEU A 36 -2.02 -0.52 0.60
C LEU A 36 -0.54 -0.37 0.22
N ALA A 37 -0.23 0.51 -0.72
CA ALA A 37 1.13 0.71 -1.20
C ALA A 37 2.08 1.17 -0.08
N HIS A 38 1.72 2.23 0.65
CA HIS A 38 2.56 2.75 1.72
C HIS A 38 2.53 1.84 2.95
N GLY A 39 1.39 1.27 3.30
CA GLY A 39 1.30 0.43 4.49
C GLY A 39 2.09 -0.88 4.37
N VAL A 40 2.15 -1.50 3.19
CA VAL A 40 3.02 -2.67 2.95
C VAL A 40 4.51 -2.29 3.04
N ILE A 41 4.88 -1.11 2.53
CA ILE A 41 6.25 -0.59 2.62
C ILE A 41 6.64 -0.28 4.06
N ALA A 42 5.78 0.42 4.79
CA ALA A 42 6.00 0.82 6.17
C ALA A 42 6.10 -0.40 7.10
N GLU A 43 5.17 -1.36 6.98
CA GLU A 43 5.23 -2.60 7.75
C GLU A 43 6.55 -3.33 7.53
N ARG A 44 6.97 -3.43 6.27
CA ARG A 44 8.20 -4.12 5.94
C ARG A 44 9.42 -3.41 6.52
N ALA A 45 9.47 -2.09 6.38
CA ALA A 45 10.55 -1.28 6.92
C ALA A 45 10.68 -1.44 8.44
N GLU A 46 9.55 -1.40 9.15
CA GLU A 46 9.53 -1.59 10.60
C GLU A 46 9.95 -3.00 11.02
N ARG A 47 9.46 -4.03 10.32
CA ARG A 47 9.84 -5.43 10.59
C ARG A 47 11.31 -5.70 10.34
N GLU A 48 11.88 -5.16 9.25
CA GLU A 48 13.31 -5.31 8.96
C GLU A 48 14.17 -4.51 9.95
N ALA A 49 13.72 -3.34 10.41
CA ALA A 49 14.40 -2.59 11.47
C ALA A 49 14.45 -3.36 12.81
N ARG A 50 13.46 -4.23 13.08
CA ARG A 50 13.41 -5.10 14.27
C ARG A 50 14.31 -6.35 14.19
N VAL A 51 14.99 -6.58 13.07
CA VAL A 51 15.95 -7.70 12.94
C VAL A 51 17.18 -7.52 13.85
N GLY A 52 17.42 -6.31 14.38
CA GLY A 52 18.55 -6.04 15.27
C GLY A 52 19.91 -6.00 14.56
N ALA A 53 19.89 -6.08 13.22
CA ALA A 53 21.05 -5.88 12.36
C ALA A 53 21.26 -4.38 12.08
N HIS A 54 22.51 -3.99 11.87
CA HIS A 54 22.86 -2.61 11.56
C HIS A 54 23.15 -2.43 10.07
N ILE A 55 23.73 -3.46 9.45
CA ILE A 55 24.17 -3.46 8.06
C ILE A 55 23.61 -4.69 7.37
N MET A 56 23.20 -4.53 6.13
CA MET A 56 22.77 -5.59 5.23
C MET A 56 23.68 -5.61 4.01
N LEU A 57 24.26 -6.78 3.73
CA LEU A 57 25.11 -7.04 2.57
C LEU A 57 24.34 -7.85 1.55
N ARG A 58 24.39 -7.42 0.28
CA ARG A 58 23.70 -8.06 -0.84
C ARG A 58 24.56 -8.07 -2.10
N PRO A 59 24.25 -8.93 -3.08
CA PRO A 59 24.90 -8.88 -4.39
C PRO A 59 24.68 -7.52 -5.07
N SER A 60 25.66 -7.05 -5.83
CA SER A 60 25.47 -5.88 -6.71
C SER A 60 24.34 -6.10 -7.70
N GLY A 61 23.64 -5.02 -8.07
CA GLY A 61 22.48 -5.09 -8.96
C GLY A 61 21.19 -5.62 -8.31
N SER A 62 21.22 -6.01 -7.03
CA SER A 62 20.01 -6.39 -6.28
C SER A 62 19.13 -5.16 -6.03
N PHE A 63 18.10 -4.97 -6.84
CA PHE A 63 17.11 -3.90 -6.68
C PHE A 63 15.92 -4.35 -5.82
N GLY A 64 15.35 -3.44 -5.01
CA GLY A 64 14.03 -3.64 -4.41
C GLY A 64 13.89 -4.69 -3.29
N GLY A 65 14.91 -4.89 -2.44
CA GLY A 65 14.71 -5.70 -1.23
C GLY A 65 14.49 -7.19 -1.48
N GLY A 66 14.92 -7.74 -2.62
CA GLY A 66 14.71 -9.15 -2.93
C GLY A 66 13.27 -9.53 -3.32
N VAL A 67 12.38 -8.56 -3.53
CA VAL A 67 10.99 -8.82 -4.01
C VAL A 67 10.98 -9.25 -5.48
N VAL A 68 11.91 -8.73 -6.27
CA VAL A 68 11.92 -8.92 -7.74
C VAL A 68 12.84 -10.08 -8.15
N SER A 69 13.85 -10.41 -7.34
CA SER A 69 14.77 -11.51 -7.62
C SER A 69 14.64 -12.60 -6.56
N ASN A 70 13.96 -13.68 -6.95
CA ASN A 70 13.70 -14.85 -6.11
C ASN A 70 14.89 -15.84 -6.03
N GLN A 71 16.02 -15.53 -6.69
CA GLN A 71 17.19 -16.42 -6.69
C GLN A 71 18.28 -15.90 -5.74
N PRO A 72 18.60 -16.64 -4.66
CA PRO A 72 19.69 -16.27 -3.77
C PRO A 72 21.02 -16.42 -4.51
N ALA A 73 21.74 -15.31 -4.65
CA ALA A 73 23.01 -15.27 -5.40
C ALA A 73 24.24 -15.03 -4.51
N TYR A 74 24.06 -14.67 -3.24
CA TYR A 74 25.16 -14.30 -2.35
C TYR A 74 25.85 -15.55 -1.75
N PRO A 75 27.17 -15.75 -1.96
CA PRO A 75 27.86 -16.96 -1.50
C PRO A 75 28.11 -16.99 0.01
N LEU A 76 27.73 -18.09 0.65
CA LEU A 76 27.94 -18.34 2.08
C LEU A 76 29.41 -18.48 2.47
N GLU A 77 30.29 -18.83 1.53
CA GLU A 77 31.74 -18.92 1.77
C GLU A 77 32.36 -17.61 2.26
N ARG A 78 31.68 -16.47 2.02
CA ARG A 78 32.10 -15.15 2.50
C ARG A 78 31.73 -14.90 3.97
N LEU A 79 30.79 -15.66 4.52
CA LEU A 79 30.25 -15.44 5.87
C LEU A 79 31.35 -15.45 6.96
N PRO A 80 32.32 -16.39 6.98
CA PRO A 80 33.39 -16.37 7.98
C PRO A 80 34.28 -15.12 7.87
N ARG A 81 34.51 -14.63 6.63
CA ARG A 81 35.30 -13.41 6.39
C ARG A 81 34.55 -12.16 6.87
N ILE A 82 33.22 -12.12 6.69
CA ILE A 82 32.37 -11.03 7.19
C ILE A 82 32.37 -11.03 8.73
N ALA A 83 32.21 -12.19 9.35
CA ALA A 83 32.23 -12.34 10.81
C ALA A 83 33.58 -11.98 11.44
N ALA A 84 34.69 -12.19 10.72
CA ALA A 84 36.04 -11.86 11.19
C ALA A 84 36.37 -10.35 11.18
N ILE A 85 35.51 -9.49 10.62
CA ILE A 85 35.78 -8.05 10.56
C ILE A 85 35.68 -7.42 11.96
N PRO A 86 36.68 -6.61 12.37
CA PRO A 86 36.65 -5.93 13.66
C PRO A 86 35.39 -5.08 13.84
N GLY A 87 34.68 -5.29 14.96
CA GLY A 87 33.43 -4.60 15.30
C GLY A 87 32.16 -5.33 14.88
N VAL A 88 32.27 -6.47 14.18
CA VAL A 88 31.13 -7.37 13.91
C VAL A 88 30.91 -8.28 15.11
N ARG A 89 29.68 -8.30 15.65
CA ARG A 89 29.25 -9.21 16.72
C ARG A 89 28.69 -10.51 16.14
N ALA A 90 27.84 -10.40 15.13
CA ALA A 90 27.22 -11.53 14.47
C ALA A 90 27.00 -11.22 12.98
N ALA A 91 27.12 -12.24 12.15
CA ALA A 91 26.77 -12.21 10.73
C ALA A 91 25.82 -13.36 10.45
N VAL A 92 24.61 -13.05 9.99
CA VAL A 92 23.51 -14.01 9.84
C VAL A 92 23.07 -14.04 8.38
N PRO A 93 23.24 -15.17 7.67
CA PRO A 93 22.74 -15.32 6.31
C PRO A 93 21.22 -15.53 6.29
N VAL A 94 20.55 -14.91 5.32
CA VAL A 94 19.10 -15.02 5.14
C VAL A 94 18.76 -15.24 3.68
N ILE A 95 17.86 -16.17 3.43
CA ILE A 95 17.14 -16.26 2.15
C ILE A 95 15.80 -15.60 2.32
N GLN A 96 15.44 -14.71 1.41
CA GLN A 96 14.09 -14.20 1.26
C GLN A 96 13.50 -14.73 -0.04
N TYR A 97 12.33 -15.35 0.06
CA TYR A 97 11.62 -15.93 -1.08
C TYR A 97 10.17 -15.46 -1.10
N ALA A 98 9.78 -14.77 -2.18
CA ALA A 98 8.42 -14.30 -2.37
C ALA A 98 7.55 -15.41 -2.99
N LEU A 99 6.54 -15.83 -2.24
CA LEU A 99 5.53 -16.81 -2.62
C LEU A 99 4.25 -16.08 -3.05
N PRO A 100 3.53 -16.55 -4.07
CA PRO A 100 2.17 -16.08 -4.32
C PRO A 100 1.27 -16.38 -3.10
N SER A 101 0.33 -15.48 -2.80
CA SER A 101 -0.70 -15.73 -1.78
C SER A 101 -1.77 -16.68 -2.31
N ASP A 102 -2.32 -17.56 -1.46
CA ASP A 102 -3.39 -18.50 -1.84
C ASP A 102 -4.68 -17.77 -2.28
N SER A 103 -4.86 -16.54 -1.83
CA SER A 103 -5.96 -15.65 -2.25
C SER A 103 -5.83 -15.14 -3.69
N GLY A 104 -4.74 -15.46 -4.40
CA GLY A 104 -4.45 -14.98 -5.75
C GLY A 104 -4.04 -13.51 -5.85
N ILE A 105 -4.10 -12.77 -4.74
CA ILE A 105 -3.74 -11.35 -4.65
C ILE A 105 -2.59 -11.20 -3.66
N GLY A 106 -1.47 -10.65 -4.13
CA GLY A 106 -0.28 -10.37 -3.33
C GLY A 106 0.72 -11.51 -3.21
N PHE A 107 1.71 -11.30 -2.35
CA PHE A 107 2.76 -12.26 -2.06
C PHE A 107 2.96 -12.42 -0.55
N ARG A 108 3.37 -13.60 -0.12
CA ARG A 108 3.89 -13.89 1.21
C ARG A 108 5.41 -13.98 1.12
N LEU A 109 6.09 -13.50 2.14
CA LEU A 109 7.54 -13.65 2.23
C LEU A 109 7.85 -14.84 3.14
N LEU A 110 8.61 -15.79 2.61
CA LEU A 110 9.22 -16.89 3.35
C LEU A 110 10.69 -16.58 3.54
N GLU A 111 11.14 -16.63 4.80
CA GLU A 111 12.55 -16.47 5.16
C GLU A 111 13.19 -17.79 5.55
N GLY A 112 14.35 -18.06 4.94
CA GLY A 112 15.25 -19.13 5.33
C GLY A 112 16.31 -18.58 6.26
N VAL A 113 16.36 -19.03 7.50
CA VAL A 113 17.27 -18.49 8.53
C VAL A 113 17.93 -19.61 9.34
N PRO A 114 19.17 -19.43 9.80
CA PRO A 114 19.71 -20.22 10.91
C PRO A 114 19.05 -19.73 12.20
N TRP A 115 18.09 -20.52 12.70
CA TRP A 115 17.14 -20.08 13.74
C TRP A 115 17.83 -19.50 14.99
N ALA A 116 18.84 -20.20 15.52
CA ALA A 116 19.51 -19.80 16.76
C ALA A 116 20.17 -18.41 16.64
N ASP A 117 20.98 -18.21 15.60
CA ASP A 117 21.69 -16.95 15.38
C ASP A 117 20.73 -15.80 15.05
N TYR A 118 19.70 -16.08 14.24
CA TYR A 118 18.71 -15.08 13.87
C TYR A 118 17.87 -14.65 15.08
N ALA A 119 17.39 -15.60 15.88
CA ALA A 119 16.61 -15.32 17.09
C ALA A 119 17.43 -14.54 18.13
N ALA A 120 18.71 -14.88 18.31
CA ALA A 120 19.62 -14.15 19.19
C ALA A 120 19.87 -12.71 18.72
N MET A 121 20.05 -12.51 17.40
CA MET A 121 20.29 -11.19 16.82
C MET A 121 19.06 -10.28 16.93
N SER A 122 17.87 -10.82 16.67
CA SER A 122 16.61 -10.05 16.61
C SER A 122 15.78 -10.06 17.89
N GLY A 123 16.21 -10.82 18.92
CA GLY A 123 15.53 -10.88 20.21
C GLY A 123 14.20 -11.62 20.19
N ILE A 124 13.98 -12.50 19.22
CA ILE A 124 12.71 -13.23 19.05
C ILE A 124 12.65 -14.41 20.01
N GLN A 125 11.47 -14.64 20.55
CA GLN A 125 11.18 -15.79 21.40
C GLN A 125 9.98 -16.56 20.87
N ILE A 126 9.98 -17.88 21.08
CA ILE A 126 8.82 -18.73 20.81
C ILE A 126 7.82 -18.53 21.95
N VAL A 127 6.63 -18.04 21.63
CA VAL A 127 5.55 -17.83 22.59
C VAL A 127 4.67 -19.07 22.73
N ALA A 128 4.55 -19.86 21.66
CA ALA A 128 3.78 -21.10 21.67
C ALA A 128 4.44 -22.14 20.74
N GLY A 129 4.39 -23.42 21.14
CA GLY A 129 5.05 -24.50 20.41
C GLY A 129 6.55 -24.58 20.74
N ARG A 130 7.38 -24.82 19.71
CA ARG A 130 8.83 -24.96 19.85
C ARG A 130 9.61 -24.33 18.69
N ALA A 131 10.92 -24.18 18.89
CA ALA A 131 11.86 -23.81 17.84
C ALA A 131 11.96 -24.93 16.77
N PRO A 132 12.29 -24.57 15.51
CA PRO A 132 12.44 -25.53 14.44
C PRO A 132 13.73 -26.34 14.65
N GLN A 133 13.61 -27.65 14.58
CA GLN A 133 14.68 -28.64 14.75
C GLN A 133 14.85 -29.50 13.49
N GLY A 134 13.78 -29.66 12.71
CA GLY A 134 13.77 -30.41 11.45
C GLY A 134 13.79 -29.49 10.22
N PRO A 135 14.18 -30.02 9.04
CA PRO A 135 14.23 -29.26 7.79
C PRO A 135 12.83 -28.78 7.35
N ASP A 136 11.80 -29.60 7.55
CA ASP A 136 10.44 -29.33 7.06
C ASP A 136 9.56 -28.63 8.12
N GLU A 137 10.19 -27.90 9.02
CA GLU A 137 9.52 -27.20 10.13
C GLU A 137 9.45 -25.70 9.87
N LEU A 138 8.30 -25.11 10.20
CA LEU A 138 7.99 -23.71 9.97
C LEU A 138 7.62 -23.02 11.27
N VAL A 139 8.16 -21.83 11.47
CA VAL A 139 7.78 -20.93 12.55
C VAL A 139 7.12 -19.71 11.95
N ILE A 140 6.05 -19.24 12.59
CA ILE A 140 5.24 -18.14 12.11
C ILE A 140 5.12 -17.04 13.16
N ASP A 141 4.83 -15.81 12.75
CA ASP A 141 4.53 -14.74 13.70
C ASP A 141 3.11 -14.87 14.28
N ARG A 142 2.86 -14.18 15.39
CA ARG A 142 1.53 -14.15 16.04
C ARG A 142 0.41 -13.72 15.08
N GLU A 143 0.71 -12.84 14.13
CA GLU A 143 -0.31 -12.32 13.21
C GLU A 143 -0.71 -13.36 12.15
N GLN A 144 0.26 -14.12 11.63
CA GLN A 144 0.01 -15.23 10.72
C GLN A 144 -0.76 -16.36 11.40
N ALA A 145 -0.50 -16.63 12.68
CA ALA A 145 -1.20 -17.66 13.46
C ALA A 145 -2.71 -17.40 13.63
N ARG A 146 -3.18 -16.16 13.37
CA ARG A 146 -4.62 -15.83 13.37
C ARG A 146 -5.35 -16.33 12.11
N SER A 147 -4.63 -16.68 11.06
CA SER A 147 -5.23 -17.27 9.86
C SER A 147 -5.62 -18.73 10.14
N ARG A 148 -6.72 -19.20 9.53
CA ARG A 148 -7.24 -20.56 9.77
C ARG A 148 -6.27 -21.64 9.31
N ASP A 149 -5.44 -21.34 8.31
CA ASP A 149 -4.56 -22.32 7.66
C ASP A 149 -3.21 -22.50 8.38
N PHE A 150 -2.85 -21.61 9.30
CA PHE A 150 -1.54 -21.58 9.95
C PHE A 150 -1.63 -21.80 11.47
N GLN A 151 -2.32 -22.86 11.88
CA GLN A 151 -2.36 -23.27 13.28
C GLN A 151 -1.14 -24.11 13.66
N LEU A 152 -0.80 -24.16 14.96
CA LEU A 152 0.24 -25.06 15.46
C LEU A 152 -0.10 -26.52 15.10
N GLY A 153 0.87 -27.24 14.53
CA GLY A 153 0.72 -28.60 14.03
C GLY A 153 0.13 -28.71 12.62
N ALA A 154 -0.31 -27.60 12.01
CA ALA A 154 -0.84 -27.62 10.65
C ALA A 154 0.26 -27.94 9.63
N GLN A 155 -0.10 -28.72 8.60
CA GLN A 155 0.73 -28.92 7.42
C GLN A 155 0.35 -27.91 6.35
N VAL A 156 1.31 -27.09 5.93
CA VAL A 156 1.13 -26.02 4.96
C VAL A 156 2.03 -26.28 3.77
N THR A 157 1.45 -26.30 2.56
CA THR A 157 2.21 -26.47 1.33
C THR A 157 2.65 -25.12 0.79
N LEU A 158 3.95 -24.85 0.76
CA LEU A 158 4.55 -23.63 0.20
C LEU A 158 5.46 -24.01 -0.97
N SER A 159 5.21 -23.48 -2.17
CA SER A 159 6.01 -23.77 -3.38
C SER A 159 6.22 -25.27 -3.66
N ARG A 160 5.17 -26.08 -3.47
CA ARG A 160 5.15 -27.55 -3.62
C ARG A 160 5.96 -28.31 -2.56
N HIS A 161 6.42 -27.64 -1.52
CA HIS A 161 7.06 -28.24 -0.35
C HIS A 161 6.12 -28.20 0.84
N VAL A 162 6.01 -29.29 1.60
CA VAL A 162 5.12 -29.37 2.76
C VAL A 162 5.90 -29.02 4.02
N PHE A 163 5.42 -28.02 4.75
CA PHE A 163 5.98 -27.60 6.02
C PHE A 163 5.02 -27.88 7.16
N THR A 164 5.55 -28.25 8.33
CA THR A 164 4.76 -28.37 9.56
C THR A 164 4.97 -27.13 10.43
N VAL A 165 3.88 -26.47 10.82
CA VAL A 165 3.94 -25.31 11.74
C VAL A 165 4.26 -25.80 13.15
N VAL A 166 5.45 -25.52 13.67
CA VAL A 166 5.91 -26.02 14.99
C VAL A 166 5.94 -24.97 16.08
N GLY A 167 5.96 -23.69 15.72
CA GLY A 167 6.11 -22.60 16.68
C GLY A 167 5.53 -21.28 16.21
N ILE A 168 5.14 -20.46 17.19
CA ILE A 168 4.70 -19.08 17.00
C ILE A 168 5.68 -18.17 17.74
N TYR A 169 6.21 -17.17 17.05
CA TYR A 169 7.22 -16.26 17.59
C TYR A 169 6.70 -14.83 17.81
N ASP A 170 7.37 -14.11 18.72
CA ASP A 170 7.17 -12.68 19.04
C ASP A 170 8.49 -12.10 19.62
N PRO A 171 8.85 -10.83 19.41
CA PRO A 171 8.20 -9.78 18.61
C PRO A 171 8.25 -10.00 17.08
N PRO A 172 7.46 -9.27 16.27
CA PRO A 172 7.55 -9.30 14.81
C PRO A 172 8.92 -8.83 14.31
N SER A 173 9.58 -9.64 13.48
CA SER A 173 10.91 -9.36 12.92
C SER A 173 11.06 -10.03 11.56
N GLY A 174 11.51 -9.29 10.55
CA GLY A 174 11.62 -9.77 9.16
C GLY A 174 10.30 -10.35 8.61
N ALA A 175 10.39 -11.41 7.81
CA ALA A 175 9.25 -12.08 7.20
C ALA A 175 8.39 -12.86 8.20
N ARG A 176 7.07 -12.91 7.97
CA ARG A 176 6.11 -13.60 8.83
C ARG A 176 6.34 -15.11 8.93
N LEU A 177 6.82 -15.72 7.85
CA LEU A 177 7.09 -17.16 7.75
C LEU A 177 8.60 -17.40 7.80
N LYS A 178 9.06 -18.29 8.67
CA LYS A 178 10.47 -18.63 8.82
C LYS A 178 10.66 -20.14 8.80
N ALA A 179 11.58 -20.61 7.97
CA ALA A 179 12.00 -21.99 7.85
C ALA A 179 13.54 -22.09 7.95
N PRO A 180 14.10 -23.29 8.15
CA PRO A 180 15.54 -23.49 8.12
C PRO A 180 16.16 -23.03 6.79
N LEU A 181 17.32 -22.38 6.89
CA LEU A 181 18.06 -21.89 5.72
C LEU A 181 18.33 -23.00 4.69
N GLU A 182 18.77 -24.17 5.15
CA GLU A 182 19.14 -25.32 4.31
C GLU A 182 17.96 -25.84 3.48
N THR A 183 16.76 -25.82 4.06
CA THR A 183 15.53 -26.23 3.36
C THR A 183 15.23 -25.31 2.19
N LEU A 184 15.33 -23.99 2.39
CA LEU A 184 15.14 -23.04 1.29
C LEU A 184 16.24 -23.13 0.23
N GLN A 185 17.49 -23.40 0.62
CA GLN A 185 18.57 -23.63 -0.35
C GLN A 185 18.28 -24.82 -1.25
N THR A 186 17.78 -25.91 -0.67
CA THR A 186 17.40 -27.11 -1.41
C THR A 186 16.18 -26.83 -2.29
N MET A 187 15.14 -26.19 -1.74
CA MET A 187 13.91 -25.82 -2.46
C MET A 187 14.18 -24.91 -3.67
N LEU A 188 15.15 -24.00 -3.55
CA LEU A 188 15.51 -23.04 -4.59
C LEU A 188 16.68 -23.50 -5.48
N ALA A 189 17.16 -24.74 -5.31
CA ALA A 189 18.32 -25.29 -6.01
C ALA A 189 19.56 -24.38 -5.94
N ALA A 190 19.79 -23.77 -4.77
CA ALA A 190 20.85 -22.79 -4.52
C ALA A 190 21.70 -23.16 -3.29
N PRO A 191 22.39 -24.31 -3.31
CA PRO A 191 23.22 -24.75 -2.20
C PRO A 191 24.36 -23.75 -1.95
N GLY A 192 24.65 -23.46 -0.68
CA GLY A 192 25.74 -22.56 -0.32
C GLY A 192 25.48 -21.09 -0.68
N ARG A 193 24.25 -20.72 -1.04
CA ARG A 193 23.87 -19.34 -1.40
C ARG A 193 22.81 -18.80 -0.45
N CYS A 194 22.77 -17.48 -0.30
CA CYS A 194 21.74 -16.75 0.42
C CYS A 194 21.32 -15.50 -0.36
N SER A 195 20.20 -14.87 0.02
CA SER A 195 19.76 -13.62 -0.61
C SER A 195 20.59 -12.45 -0.08
N MET A 196 20.91 -12.48 1.21
CA MET A 196 21.60 -11.41 1.90
C MET A 196 22.25 -11.90 3.20
N VAL A 197 23.17 -11.09 3.73
CA VAL A 197 23.76 -11.29 5.05
C VAL A 197 23.46 -10.07 5.92
N PHE A 198 22.80 -10.31 7.04
CA PHE A 198 22.64 -9.31 8.08
C PHE A 198 23.86 -9.29 8.98
N VAL A 199 24.35 -8.08 9.29
CA VAL A 199 25.51 -7.87 10.14
C VAL A 199 25.09 -7.03 11.33
N GLN A 200 25.28 -7.60 12.51
CA GLN A 200 25.10 -6.91 13.79
C GLN A 200 26.46 -6.40 14.27
N CYS A 201 26.57 -5.09 14.48
CA CYS A 201 27.74 -4.47 15.08
C CYS A 201 27.78 -4.72 16.59
N ALA A 202 28.98 -4.77 17.16
CA ALA A 202 29.17 -4.87 18.62
C ALA A 202 28.61 -3.65 19.36
N GLU A 203 28.72 -2.47 18.76
CA GLU A 203 28.10 -1.23 19.22
C GLU A 203 27.46 -0.51 18.02
N ALA A 204 26.29 0.07 18.23
CA ALA A 204 25.57 0.80 17.19
C ALA A 204 26.35 2.04 16.67
N SER A 205 27.19 2.65 17.51
CA SER A 205 28.07 3.79 17.15
C SER A 205 29.19 3.41 16.18
N GLN A 206 29.52 2.12 16.05
CA GLN A 206 30.60 1.64 15.20
C GLN A 206 30.13 1.25 13.80
N GLN A 207 28.83 1.34 13.50
CA GLN A 207 28.27 0.87 12.24
C GLN A 207 28.91 1.54 11.01
N GLU A 208 29.27 2.82 11.06
CA GLU A 208 29.95 3.52 9.97
C GLU A 208 31.37 2.99 9.75
N ALA A 209 32.12 2.75 10.83
CA ALA A 209 33.47 2.22 10.76
C ALA A 209 33.47 0.78 10.23
N VAL A 210 32.54 -0.05 10.71
CA VAL A 210 32.35 -1.43 10.23
C VAL A 210 31.93 -1.41 8.76
N ALA A 211 31.01 -0.52 8.36
CA ALA A 211 30.60 -0.38 6.97
C ALA A 211 31.76 0.02 6.05
N LYS A 212 32.67 0.90 6.50
CA LYS A 212 33.87 1.26 5.73
C LYS A 212 34.77 0.05 5.51
N ARG A 213 35.08 -0.71 6.57
CA ARG A 213 35.88 -1.94 6.47
C ARG A 213 35.22 -3.00 5.57
N LEU A 214 33.90 -3.14 5.66
CA LEU A 214 33.13 -4.04 4.80
C LEU A 214 33.20 -3.64 3.33
N ARG A 215 33.10 -2.34 3.00
CA ARG A 215 33.25 -1.86 1.62
C ARG A 215 34.66 -2.09 1.07
N GLU A 216 35.68 -1.93 1.91
CA GLU A 216 37.08 -2.20 1.53
C GLU A 216 37.31 -3.70 1.28
N ALA A 217 36.74 -4.57 2.13
CA ALA A 217 36.86 -6.03 1.98
C ALA A 217 36.00 -6.61 0.85
N PHE A 218 34.84 -6.00 0.57
CA PHE A 218 33.86 -6.47 -0.41
C PHE A 218 33.37 -5.32 -1.32
N PRO A 219 34.23 -4.80 -2.21
CA PRO A 219 33.92 -3.62 -3.02
C PRO A 219 32.80 -3.87 -4.05
N THR A 220 32.54 -5.13 -4.41
CA THR A 220 31.48 -5.50 -5.35
C THR A 220 30.12 -5.65 -4.68
N ASP A 221 30.05 -5.65 -3.34
CA ASP A 221 28.82 -5.94 -2.62
C ASP A 221 28.04 -4.65 -2.36
N GLN A 222 26.72 -4.73 -2.45
CA GLN A 222 25.86 -3.62 -2.07
C GLN A 222 25.69 -3.62 -0.56
N LEU A 223 26.17 -2.55 0.08
CA LEU A 223 26.03 -2.32 1.51
C LEU A 223 24.89 -1.33 1.78
N VAL A 224 23.92 -1.75 2.57
CA VAL A 224 22.79 -0.90 2.98
C VAL A 224 22.70 -0.88 4.51
N PHE A 225 22.57 0.31 5.10
CA PHE A 225 22.28 0.40 6.52
C PHE A 225 20.81 0.09 6.78
N VAL A 226 20.55 -0.74 7.80
CA VAL A 226 19.18 -1.15 8.14
C VAL A 226 18.34 0.07 8.57
N ARG A 227 18.94 1.05 9.26
CA ARG A 227 18.29 2.31 9.63
C ARG A 227 17.85 3.17 8.44
N ASP A 228 18.46 2.98 7.27
CA ASP A 228 18.12 3.75 6.05
C ASP A 228 17.03 3.06 5.23
N LEU A 229 16.69 1.79 5.54
CA LEU A 229 15.69 1.02 4.81
C LEU A 229 14.31 1.67 4.74
N PRO A 230 13.76 2.29 5.80
CA PRO A 230 12.47 2.98 5.68
C PRO A 230 12.49 4.06 4.59
N GLY A 231 13.55 4.87 4.55
CA GLY A 231 13.72 5.91 3.53
C GLY A 231 13.99 5.33 2.13
N LEU A 232 14.74 4.22 2.06
CA LEU A 232 15.01 3.54 0.79
C LEU A 232 13.77 2.84 0.24
N TYR A 233 12.89 2.28 1.05
CA TYR A 233 11.64 1.70 0.56
C TYR A 233 10.64 2.79 0.16
N ALA A 234 10.55 3.90 0.91
CA ALA A 234 9.73 5.04 0.53
C ALA A 234 10.17 5.66 -0.81
N ARG A 235 11.48 5.68 -1.12
CA ARG A 235 12.02 6.20 -2.39
C ARG A 235 12.21 5.13 -3.47
N GLY A 236 12.20 3.85 -3.09
CA GLY A 236 12.80 2.75 -3.86
C GLY A 236 11.95 2.19 -4.99
N LEU A 237 10.71 2.64 -5.11
CA LEU A 237 9.82 2.27 -6.20
C LEU A 237 9.40 3.53 -6.98
N PRO A 238 10.31 4.15 -7.76
CA PRO A 238 9.93 5.28 -8.62
C PRO A 238 8.79 4.92 -9.61
N ALA A 239 8.71 3.64 -9.98
CA ALA A 239 7.57 3.09 -10.72
C ALA A 239 6.26 3.13 -9.92
N LEU A 240 6.29 2.92 -8.61
CA LEU A 240 5.12 3.00 -7.73
C LEU A 240 4.64 4.45 -7.61
N ASP A 241 5.54 5.41 -7.39
CA ASP A 241 5.13 6.83 -7.33
C ASP A 241 4.52 7.30 -8.66
N THR A 242 5.11 6.91 -9.78
CA THR A 242 4.55 7.16 -11.11
C THR A 242 3.18 6.49 -11.28
N PHE A 243 3.05 5.24 -10.84
CA PHE A 243 1.79 4.49 -10.87
C PHE A 243 0.70 5.16 -10.02
N LEU A 244 1.01 5.58 -8.79
CA LEU A 244 0.08 6.28 -7.91
C LEU A 244 -0.38 7.61 -8.53
N ARG A 245 0.54 8.36 -9.16
CA ARG A 245 0.18 9.58 -9.90
C ARG A 245 -0.79 9.31 -11.06
N VAL A 246 -0.57 8.22 -11.81
CA VAL A 246 -1.50 7.80 -12.88
C VAL A 246 -2.87 7.42 -12.31
N VAL A 247 -2.92 6.68 -11.20
CA VAL A 247 -4.18 6.30 -10.53
C VAL A 247 -4.95 7.52 -10.04
N ILE A 248 -4.27 8.52 -9.47
CA ILE A 248 -4.90 9.79 -9.05
C ILE A 248 -5.45 10.55 -10.27
N GLY A 249 -4.67 10.63 -11.35
CA GLY A 249 -5.12 11.25 -12.60
C GLY A 249 -6.34 10.56 -13.19
N LEU A 250 -6.38 9.23 -13.17
CA LEU A 250 -7.51 8.44 -13.63
C LEU A 250 -8.75 8.65 -12.74
N ALA A 251 -8.56 8.66 -11.41
CA ALA A 251 -9.64 8.93 -10.46
C ALA A 251 -10.23 10.34 -10.66
N LEU A 252 -9.38 11.35 -10.89
CA LEU A 252 -9.81 12.71 -11.22
C LEU A 252 -10.61 12.74 -12.53
N MET A 253 -10.10 12.09 -13.58
CA MET A 253 -10.76 12.04 -14.89
C MET A 253 -12.12 11.34 -14.83
N ILE A 254 -12.22 10.20 -14.15
CA ILE A 254 -13.48 9.47 -13.97
C ILE A 254 -14.48 10.33 -13.19
N SER A 255 -14.03 10.94 -12.08
CA SER A 255 -14.89 11.82 -11.26
C SER A 255 -15.39 13.01 -12.09
N LEU A 256 -14.50 13.64 -12.87
CA LEU A 256 -14.81 14.75 -13.75
C LEU A 256 -15.89 14.39 -14.78
N LEU A 257 -15.74 13.25 -15.47
CA LEU A 257 -16.69 12.80 -16.47
C LEU A 257 -18.06 12.48 -15.86
N ILE A 258 -18.09 11.85 -14.70
CA ILE A 258 -19.35 11.52 -14.01
C ILE A 258 -20.07 12.79 -13.55
N VAL A 259 -19.35 13.74 -12.95
CA VAL A 259 -19.92 15.02 -12.53
C VAL A 259 -20.44 15.79 -13.75
N SER A 260 -19.64 15.89 -14.81
CA SER A 260 -20.00 16.61 -16.04
C SER A 260 -21.25 16.03 -16.69
N LEU A 261 -21.30 14.69 -16.87
CA LEU A 261 -22.46 14.02 -17.43
C LEU A 261 -23.70 14.23 -16.55
N THR A 262 -23.56 14.12 -15.23
CA THR A 262 -24.71 14.27 -14.34
C THR A 262 -25.24 15.71 -14.31
N MET A 263 -24.34 16.69 -14.23
CA MET A 263 -24.72 18.11 -14.26
C MET A 263 -25.32 18.49 -15.61
N TYR A 264 -24.79 17.96 -16.71
CA TYR A 264 -25.38 18.13 -18.04
C TYR A 264 -26.83 17.65 -18.08
N THR A 265 -27.09 16.41 -17.66
CA THR A 265 -28.45 15.88 -17.60
C THR A 265 -29.34 16.67 -16.63
N SER A 266 -28.80 17.12 -15.49
CA SER A 266 -29.53 17.96 -14.54
C SER A 266 -29.99 19.28 -15.15
N VAL A 267 -29.10 19.95 -15.90
CA VAL A 267 -29.42 21.20 -16.60
C VAL A 267 -30.50 20.99 -17.65
N VAL A 268 -30.36 19.94 -18.48
CA VAL A 268 -31.32 19.65 -19.56
C VAL A 268 -32.72 19.42 -18.99
N GLU A 269 -32.85 18.65 -17.92
CA GLU A 269 -34.15 18.38 -17.32
C GLU A 269 -34.75 19.57 -16.56
N ARG A 270 -33.92 20.48 -16.06
CA ARG A 270 -34.35 21.71 -15.38
C ARG A 270 -34.34 22.94 -16.29
N THR A 271 -34.26 22.76 -17.61
CA THR A 271 -34.20 23.86 -18.60
C THR A 271 -35.35 24.86 -18.40
N ARG A 272 -36.58 24.37 -18.19
CA ARG A 272 -37.76 25.22 -17.96
C ARG A 272 -37.67 26.01 -16.66
N GLU A 273 -37.20 25.40 -15.57
CA GLU A 273 -37.01 26.08 -14.28
C GLU A 273 -35.97 27.21 -14.40
N ILE A 274 -34.87 26.96 -15.12
CA ILE A 274 -33.83 27.95 -15.40
C ILE A 274 -34.39 29.09 -16.26
N GLY A 275 -35.21 28.79 -17.26
CA GLY A 275 -35.89 29.79 -18.10
C GLY A 275 -36.83 30.70 -17.31
N ILE A 276 -37.57 30.14 -16.34
CA ILE A 276 -38.42 30.93 -15.42
C ILE A 276 -37.55 31.85 -14.55
N LEU A 277 -36.46 31.35 -13.97
CA LEU A 277 -35.55 32.16 -13.15
C LEU A 277 -34.95 33.32 -13.95
N LYS A 278 -34.51 33.08 -15.20
CA LYS A 278 -34.00 34.15 -16.08
C LYS A 278 -35.07 35.18 -16.42
N SER A 279 -36.31 34.74 -16.65
CA SER A 279 -37.44 35.64 -16.95
C SER A 279 -37.81 36.53 -15.76
N LEU A 280 -37.55 36.06 -14.53
CA LEU A 280 -37.70 36.83 -13.28
C LEU A 280 -36.50 37.76 -12.99
N GLY A 281 -35.49 37.81 -13.86
CA GLY A 281 -34.33 38.70 -13.74
C GLY A 281 -33.11 38.08 -13.07
N ALA A 282 -33.03 36.74 -12.93
CA ALA A 282 -31.81 36.09 -12.45
C ALA A 282 -30.64 36.36 -13.40
N THR A 283 -29.50 36.77 -12.84
CA THR A 283 -28.29 37.01 -13.63
C THR A 283 -27.64 35.71 -14.06
N ASP A 284 -26.94 35.73 -15.19
CA ASP A 284 -26.16 34.58 -15.68
C ASP A 284 -25.16 34.05 -14.64
N ALA A 285 -24.53 34.97 -13.88
CA ALA A 285 -23.62 34.64 -12.80
C ALA A 285 -24.33 33.92 -11.64
N PHE A 286 -25.58 34.27 -11.33
CA PHE A 286 -26.36 33.59 -10.30
C PHE A 286 -26.63 32.13 -10.67
N ILE A 287 -26.99 31.87 -11.94
CA ILE A 287 -27.25 30.50 -12.44
C ILE A 287 -25.96 29.67 -12.45
N LEU A 288 -24.86 30.27 -12.92
CA LEU A 288 -23.54 29.63 -12.91
C LEU A 288 -23.14 29.22 -11.49
N LEU A 289 -23.20 30.16 -10.53
CA LEU A 289 -22.83 29.91 -9.14
C LEU A 289 -23.75 28.88 -8.47
N ALA A 290 -25.05 28.88 -8.79
CA ALA A 290 -25.98 27.90 -8.23
C ALA A 290 -25.64 26.47 -8.65
N ILE A 291 -25.32 26.26 -9.94
CA ILE A 291 -24.94 24.94 -10.48
C ILE A 291 -23.57 24.51 -9.95
N GLU A 292 -22.60 25.42 -9.90
CA GLU A 292 -21.27 25.16 -9.32
C GLU A 292 -21.36 24.78 -7.84
N GLN A 293 -22.18 25.49 -7.05
CA GLN A 293 -22.41 25.14 -5.65
C GLN A 293 -23.09 23.78 -5.49
N GLU A 294 -24.05 23.43 -6.35
CA GLU A 294 -24.66 22.10 -6.37
C GLU A 294 -23.56 21.04 -6.61
N ALA A 295 -22.76 21.20 -7.66
CA ALA A 295 -21.69 20.26 -7.98
C ALA A 295 -20.65 20.11 -6.85
N LEU A 296 -20.20 21.21 -6.24
CA LEU A 296 -19.26 21.18 -5.13
C LEU A 296 -19.83 20.46 -3.90
N LEU A 297 -21.13 20.65 -3.61
CA LEU A 297 -21.79 19.93 -2.52
C LEU A 297 -21.89 18.43 -2.81
N LEU A 298 -22.25 18.04 -4.04
CA LEU A 298 -22.28 16.62 -4.44
C LEU A 298 -20.89 15.99 -4.37
N SER A 299 -19.86 16.67 -4.88
CA SER A 299 -18.47 16.17 -4.83
C SER A 299 -17.97 16.04 -3.40
N SER A 300 -18.28 17.01 -2.52
CA SER A 300 -17.92 16.94 -1.11
C SER A 300 -18.61 15.77 -0.40
N ALA A 301 -19.90 15.57 -0.64
CA ALA A 301 -20.64 14.42 -0.14
C ALA A 301 -20.06 13.10 -0.67
N GLY A 302 -19.69 13.05 -1.95
CA GLY A 302 -19.04 11.90 -2.57
C GLY A 302 -17.71 11.54 -1.93
N VAL A 303 -16.87 12.52 -1.56
CA VAL A 303 -15.63 12.24 -0.80
C VAL A 303 -15.90 11.67 0.56
N LEU A 304 -16.85 12.24 1.32
CA LEU A 304 -17.18 11.73 2.64
C LEU A 304 -17.68 10.28 2.56
N LEU A 305 -18.53 9.98 1.58
CA LEU A 305 -18.97 8.62 1.29
C LEU A 305 -17.79 7.73 0.87
N GLY A 306 -16.91 8.22 0.01
CA GLY A 306 -15.73 7.49 -0.47
C GLY A 306 -14.75 7.16 0.64
N ILE A 307 -14.53 8.07 1.59
CA ILE A 307 -13.72 7.81 2.80
C ILE A 307 -14.36 6.69 3.63
N GLY A 308 -15.67 6.76 3.88
CA GLY A 308 -16.38 5.71 4.60
C GLY A 308 -16.28 4.35 3.92
N LEU A 309 -16.46 4.32 2.60
CA LEU A 309 -16.31 3.11 1.78
C LEU A 309 -14.86 2.61 1.75
N ALA A 310 -13.86 3.48 1.80
CA ALA A 310 -12.45 3.10 1.88
C ALA A 310 -12.12 2.43 3.21
N TYR A 311 -12.67 2.91 4.33
CA TYR A 311 -12.54 2.23 5.63
C TYR A 311 -13.25 0.87 5.64
N LEU A 312 -14.43 0.77 5.03
CA LEU A 312 -15.13 -0.50 4.88
C LEU A 312 -14.32 -1.47 4.01
N GLY A 313 -13.77 -0.98 2.90
CA GLY A 313 -12.88 -1.74 2.01
C GLY A 313 -11.61 -2.20 2.74
N ARG A 314 -10.99 -1.35 3.54
CA ARG A 314 -9.86 -1.70 4.41
C ARG A 314 -10.24 -2.82 5.37
N TRP A 315 -11.36 -2.70 6.07
CA TRP A 315 -11.83 -3.74 6.99
C TRP A 315 -12.03 -5.08 6.27
N TRP A 316 -12.61 -5.04 5.08
CA TRP A 316 -12.82 -6.23 4.25
C TRP A 316 -11.49 -6.85 3.80
N ILE A 317 -10.57 -6.05 3.26
CA ILE A 317 -9.25 -6.53 2.80
C ILE A 317 -8.45 -7.13 3.96
N VAL A 318 -8.39 -6.45 5.11
CA VAL A 318 -7.65 -6.92 6.29
C VAL A 318 -8.24 -8.22 6.86
N SER A 319 -9.56 -8.38 6.78
CA SER A 319 -10.25 -9.56 7.30
C SER A 319 -10.08 -10.79 6.38
N PHE A 320 -10.07 -10.58 5.05
CA PHE A 320 -10.15 -11.67 4.07
C PHE A 320 -8.85 -11.92 3.28
N THR A 321 -7.83 -11.07 3.42
CA THR A 321 -6.55 -11.23 2.69
C THR A 321 -5.34 -11.31 3.64
N ALA A 322 -4.18 -11.65 3.08
CA ALA A 322 -2.91 -11.65 3.81
C ALA A 322 -2.40 -10.22 4.13
N PHE A 323 -2.92 -9.20 3.46
CA PHE A 323 -2.57 -7.80 3.68
C PHE A 323 -3.25 -7.28 4.93
N ARG A 324 -2.46 -7.03 5.99
CA ARG A 324 -2.97 -6.52 7.27
C ARG A 324 -2.55 -5.10 7.61
N THR A 325 -1.85 -4.44 6.68
CA THR A 325 -1.20 -3.14 6.88
C THR A 325 -1.63 -2.17 5.81
N ILE A 326 -2.91 -1.86 5.79
CA ILE A 326 -3.42 -0.70 5.07
C ILE A 326 -3.45 0.45 6.07
N GLU A 327 -2.65 1.48 5.81
CA GLU A 327 -2.61 2.69 6.62
C GLU A 327 -2.93 3.89 5.73
N PHE A 328 -3.88 4.72 6.18
CA PHE A 328 -4.24 5.93 5.45
C PHE A 328 -3.53 7.11 6.08
N GLU A 329 -2.51 7.65 5.41
CA GLU A 329 -1.83 8.85 5.88
C GLU A 329 -2.73 10.08 5.74
N PRO A 330 -2.65 11.05 6.68
CA PRO A 330 -3.44 12.29 6.66
C PRO A 330 -3.40 13.06 5.33
N VAL A 331 -2.25 13.04 4.65
CA VAL A 331 -2.03 13.74 3.38
C VAL A 331 -2.98 13.26 2.26
N TRP A 332 -3.34 11.97 2.26
CA TRP A 332 -4.19 11.39 1.22
C TRP A 332 -5.64 11.86 1.32
N PHE A 333 -6.13 12.18 2.52
CA PHE A 333 -7.45 12.79 2.69
C PHE A 333 -7.51 14.19 2.07
N VAL A 334 -6.42 14.96 2.21
CA VAL A 334 -6.31 16.29 1.59
C VAL A 334 -6.27 16.18 0.07
N ILE A 335 -5.49 15.23 -0.47
CA ILE A 335 -5.39 14.99 -1.92
C ILE A 335 -6.76 14.60 -2.49
N VAL A 336 -7.47 13.66 -1.86
CA VAL A 336 -8.79 13.23 -2.33
C VAL A 336 -9.82 14.35 -2.23
N ALA A 337 -9.79 15.16 -1.17
CA ALA A 337 -10.63 16.35 -1.07
C ALA A 337 -10.32 17.35 -2.19
N ALA A 338 -9.04 17.59 -2.50
CA ALA A 338 -8.63 18.45 -3.61
C ALA A 338 -9.11 17.90 -4.96
N VAL A 339 -8.95 16.59 -5.21
CA VAL A 339 -9.44 15.92 -6.43
C VAL A 339 -10.95 16.09 -6.59
N ALA A 340 -11.72 16.02 -5.52
CA ALA A 340 -13.17 16.19 -5.59
C ALA A 340 -13.60 17.64 -5.82
N VAL A 341 -12.93 18.61 -5.18
CA VAL A 341 -13.16 20.03 -5.45
C VAL A 341 -12.83 20.34 -6.92
N LEU A 342 -11.69 19.86 -7.41
CA LEU A 342 -11.25 20.08 -8.78
C LEU A 342 -12.18 19.41 -9.80
N SER A 343 -12.55 18.14 -9.60
CA SER A 343 -13.48 17.45 -10.50
C SER A 343 -14.91 18.02 -10.42
N GLY A 344 -15.35 18.45 -9.24
CA GLY A 344 -16.62 19.14 -9.05
C GLY A 344 -16.70 20.43 -9.86
N ALA A 345 -15.75 21.33 -9.61
CA ALA A 345 -15.69 22.63 -10.27
C ALA A 345 -15.47 22.50 -11.79
N ALA A 346 -14.46 21.73 -12.21
CA ALA A 346 -14.18 21.59 -13.64
C ALA A 346 -15.27 20.80 -14.38
N GLY A 347 -15.93 19.85 -13.70
CA GLY A 347 -16.97 19.01 -14.31
C GLY A 347 -18.26 19.77 -14.56
N ALA A 348 -18.63 20.65 -13.62
CA ALA A 348 -19.83 21.47 -13.73
C ALA A 348 -19.67 22.70 -14.63
N LEU A 349 -18.43 23.15 -14.86
CA LEU A 349 -18.17 24.39 -15.60
C LEU A 349 -18.79 24.42 -16.99
N TYR A 350 -18.64 23.35 -17.78
CA TYR A 350 -19.22 23.29 -19.13
C TYR A 350 -20.77 23.26 -19.10
N PRO A 351 -21.43 22.37 -18.34
CA PRO A 351 -22.88 22.39 -18.17
C PRO A 351 -23.41 23.73 -17.65
N ALA A 352 -22.75 24.33 -16.66
CA ALA A 352 -23.16 25.59 -16.04
C ALA A 352 -23.02 26.77 -17.02
N TRP A 353 -21.93 26.81 -17.79
CA TRP A 353 -21.76 27.80 -18.86
C TRP A 353 -22.83 27.66 -19.96
N ARG A 354 -23.18 26.43 -20.32
CA ARG A 354 -24.27 26.19 -21.28
C ARG A 354 -25.62 26.62 -20.71
N ALA A 355 -25.88 26.37 -19.42
CA ALA A 355 -27.12 26.73 -18.74
C ALA A 355 -27.34 28.26 -18.69
N MET A 356 -26.30 29.03 -18.34
CA MET A 356 -26.41 30.49 -18.28
C MET A 356 -26.71 31.10 -19.66
N ARG A 357 -26.33 30.45 -20.76
CA ARG A 357 -26.55 30.93 -22.13
C ARG A 357 -27.90 30.50 -22.74
N LEU A 358 -28.74 29.79 -22.00
CA LEU A 358 -30.08 29.43 -22.48
C LEU A 358 -30.94 30.68 -22.69
N ASP A 359 -31.61 30.75 -23.84
CA ASP A 359 -32.60 31.79 -24.13
C ASP A 359 -33.89 31.48 -23.34
N PRO A 360 -34.39 32.41 -22.50
CA PRO A 360 -35.64 32.22 -21.76
C PRO A 360 -36.84 31.85 -22.65
N VAL A 361 -36.89 32.38 -23.87
CA VAL A 361 -37.99 32.13 -24.82
C VAL A 361 -37.93 30.69 -25.34
N GLU A 362 -36.74 30.19 -25.66
CA GLU A 362 -36.55 28.80 -26.10
C GLU A 362 -36.77 27.82 -24.94
N ALA A 363 -36.32 28.17 -23.73
CA ALA A 363 -36.44 27.34 -22.54
C ALA A 363 -37.90 27.13 -22.10
N LEU A 364 -38.78 28.13 -22.31
CA LEU A 364 -40.22 28.03 -22.00
C LEU A 364 -41.03 27.30 -23.08
N ARG A 365 -40.46 27.16 -24.29
CA ARG A 365 -41.08 26.45 -25.43
C ARG A 365 -40.73 24.95 -25.46
N TYR A 366 -39.85 24.50 -24.58
CA TYR A 366 -39.47 23.11 -24.42
C TYR A 366 -40.58 22.36 -23.67
N GLU A 367 -41.21 21.36 -24.30
CA GLU A 367 -42.16 20.41 -23.68
C GLU A 367 -41.43 19.23 -23.03
#